data_AF-A0A3M2ZR85-F1
#
_entry.id   AF-A0A3M2ZR85-F1
#
_cell.length_a   1.000
_cell.length_b   1.000
_cell.length_c   1.000
_cell.angle_alpha   90.00
_cell.angle_beta   90.00
_cell.angle_gamma   90.00
#
_symmetry.space_group_name_H-M   'P 1'
#
loop_
_entity.id
_entity.type
_entity.pdbx_description
1 polymer ?
#
loop_
_entity_poly.entity_id
_entity_poly.type
_entity_poly.pdbx_seq_one_letter_code
_entity_poly.pdbx_strand_id
1 'polypeptide(L)' 'MSFSNATSSAPIARKADGPDPYAWLQNRDTDEVLDYLKAENAWQ' A
#
# COMPACT_ATOMS: atom_id res chain seq x y z
N MET A 1 -1.22 -4.56 -30.31
CA MET A 1 -1.76 -4.02 -29.05
C MET A 1 -0.60 -3.78 -28.12
N SER A 2 -0.15 -2.53 -27.99
CA SER A 2 0.90 -2.18 -27.04
C SER A 2 0.30 -2.19 -25.64
N PHE A 3 0.79 -3.09 -24.78
CA PHE A 3 0.55 -3.00 -23.35
C PHE A 3 1.34 -1.81 -22.86
N SER A 4 0.68 -0.65 -22.77
CA SER A 4 1.22 0.51 -22.07
C SER A 4 1.59 0.01 -20.69
N ASN A 5 2.88 -0.10 -20.45
CA ASN A 5 3.46 -0.43 -19.16
C ASN A 5 3.21 0.80 -18.29
N ALA A 6 1.95 0.97 -17.85
CA ALA A 6 1.59 1.90 -16.80
C ALA A 6 2.31 1.37 -15.57
N THR A 7 3.55 1.82 -15.39
CA THR A 7 4.30 1.67 -14.16
C THR A 7 3.62 2.58 -13.14
N SER A 8 2.39 2.23 -12.78
CA SER A 8 1.68 2.78 -11.65
C SER A 8 2.56 2.46 -10.46
N SER A 9 3.26 3.47 -9.94
CA SER A 9 4.02 3.32 -8.69
C SER A 9 2.99 3.10 -7.59
N ALA A 10 2.57 1.85 -7.41
CA ALA A 10 1.80 1.45 -6.26
C ALA A 10 2.55 1.96 -5.01
N PRO A 11 1.82 2.55 -4.04
CA PRO A 11 2.46 3.03 -2.83
C PRO A 11 3.15 1.84 -2.17
N ILE A 12 4.43 2.02 -1.83
CA ILE A 12 5.20 0.98 -1.16
C ILE A 12 4.75 0.95 0.30
N ALA A 13 4.24 -0.20 0.76
CA ALA A 13 3.89 -0.39 2.17
C ALA A 13 5.06 -0.01 3.07
N ARG A 14 4.80 0.87 4.05
CA ARG A 14 5.77 1.20 5.09
C ARG A 14 6.18 -0.08 5.81
N LYS A 15 7.47 -0.20 6.13
CA LYS A 15 7.97 -1.26 7.01
C LYS A 15 8.12 -0.68 8.41
N ALA A 16 7.43 -1.27 9.38
CA ALA A 16 7.60 -0.96 10.79
C ALA A 16 8.83 -1.70 11.35
N ASP A 17 9.41 -1.15 12.41
CA ASP A 17 10.47 -1.82 13.16
C ASP A 17 9.88 -2.95 14.01
N GLY A 18 10.35 -4.18 13.78
CA GLY A 18 9.89 -5.35 14.53
C GLY A 18 10.06 -6.66 13.76
N PRO A 19 9.72 -7.79 14.41
CA PRO A 19 9.78 -9.12 13.78
C PRO A 19 8.76 -9.28 12.64
N ASP A 20 7.68 -8.50 12.64
CA ASP A 20 6.75 -8.39 11.52
C ASP A 20 6.69 -6.94 11.01
N PRO A 21 7.41 -6.63 9.91
CA PRO A 21 7.44 -5.29 9.32
C PRO A 21 6.08 -4.79 8.82
N TYR A 22 5.12 -5.69 8.61
CA TYR A 22 3.79 -5.38 8.10
C TYR A 22 2.69 -5.58 9.15
N ALA A 23 3.04 -5.69 10.43
CA ALA A 23 2.06 -5.84 11.51
C ALA A 23 1.03 -4.70 11.56
N TRP A 24 1.42 -3.49 11.16
CA TRP A 24 0.52 -2.35 11.11
C TRP A 24 -0.64 -2.56 10.10
N LEU A 25 -0.41 -3.24 8.97
CA LEU A 25 -1.45 -3.58 7.98
C LEU A 25 -2.56 -4.48 8.53
N GLN A 26 -2.29 -5.23 9.61
CA GLN A 26 -3.30 -6.05 10.27
C GLN A 26 -4.38 -5.18 10.93
N ASN A 27 -4.06 -3.94 11.30
CA ASN A 27 -4.97 -2.99 11.94
C ASN A 27 -5.71 -2.15 10.89
N ARG A 28 -6.61 -2.77 10.13
CA ARG A 28 -7.30 -2.13 8.99
C ARG A 28 -8.11 -0.89 9.33
N ASP A 29 -8.49 -0.71 10.59
CA ASP A 29 -9.26 0.44 11.08
C ASP A 29 -8.39 1.64 11.48
N THR A 30 -7.06 1.53 11.38
CA THR A 30 -6.16 2.65 11.68
C THR A 30 -6.02 3.58 10.48
N ASP A 31 -5.88 4.88 10.77
CA ASP A 31 -5.74 5.90 9.73
C ASP A 31 -4.55 5.64 8.79
N GLU A 32 -3.43 5.10 9.30
CA GLU A 32 -2.26 4.75 8.49
C GLU A 32 -2.57 3.66 7.44
N VAL A 33 -3.34 2.64 7.81
CA VAL A 33 -3.76 1.56 6.89
C VAL A 33 -4.81 2.04 5.92
N LEU A 34 -5.78 2.83 6.37
CA LEU A 34 -6.81 3.40 5.51
C LEU A 34 -6.23 4.37 4.49
N ASP A 35 -5.26 5.20 4.87
CA ASP A 35 -4.55 6.10 3.95
C ASP A 35 -3.77 5.31 2.90
N TYR A 36 -3.02 4.29 3.33
CA TYR A 36 -2.30 3.39 2.42
C TYR A 36 -3.24 2.67 1.43
N LEU A 37 -4.36 2.12 1.91
CA LEU A 37 -5.33 1.41 1.07
C LEU A 37 -6.07 2.35 0.11
N LYS A 38 -6.38 3.59 0.54
CA LYS A 38 -6.96 4.61 -0.34
C LYS A 38 -5.96 5.02 -1.42
N ALA A 39 -4.70 5.20 -1.03
CA ALA A 39 -3.63 5.46 -1.97
C ALA A 39 -3.55 4.31 -2.97
N GLU A 40 -3.49 3.04 -2.54
CA GLU A 40 -3.51 1.87 -3.44
C GLU A 40 -4.73 1.86 -4.38
N ASN A 41 -5.93 2.13 -3.86
CA ASN A 41 -7.17 2.12 -4.65
C ASN A 41 -7.20 3.23 -5.72
N ALA A 42 -6.51 4.34 -5.50
CA ALA A 42 -6.42 5.44 -6.46
C ALA A 42 -5.54 5.13 -7.69
N TRP A 43 -4.82 4.01 -7.71
CA TRP A 43 -3.96 3.58 -8.83
C TRP A 43 -4.55 2.48 -9.71
N GLN A 44 -5.78 2.03 -9.42
CA GLN A 44 -6.50 0.99 -10.14
C GLN A 44 -7.41 1.57 -11.24
#